data_AF-A0A1B0BCQ3-F1
#
_entry.id   AF-A0A1B0BCQ3-F1
#
_cell.length_a   1.000
_cell.length_b   1.000
_cell.length_c   1.000
_cell.angle_alpha   90.00
_cell.angle_beta   90.00
_cell.angle_gamma   90.00
#
_symmetry.space_group_name_H-M   'P 1'
#
loop_
_entity.id
_entity.type
_entity.pdbx_description
1 polymer ?
#
loop_
_entity_poly.entity_id
_entity_poly.type
_entity_poly.pdbx_seq_one_letter_code
_entity_poly.pdbx_strand_id
1 'polypeptide(L)' 'MASEQDVITSCCVLPPSTKGIFDKCAFSKTKRNCTFISAAQGGIVDQKPLYETLKEKRIMAARLDVATPEACL' A
#
# COMPACT_ATOMS: atom_id res chain seq x y z
N MET A 1 7.98 -3.74 12.40
CA MET A 1 6.61 -4.30 12.35
C MET A 1 6.19 -4.81 10.97
N ALA A 2 6.69 -4.30 9.81
CA ALA A 2 6.25 -4.77 8.49
C ALA A 2 6.97 -6.03 7.93
N SER A 3 8.11 -6.43 8.50
CA SER A 3 8.97 -7.46 7.90
C SER A 3 8.57 -8.91 8.20
N GLU A 4 7.65 -9.14 9.14
CA GLU A 4 7.20 -10.48 9.54
C GLU A 4 5.76 -10.79 9.11
N GLN A 5 5.03 -9.81 8.57
CA GLN A 5 3.61 -9.94 8.28
C GLN A 5 3.36 -10.59 6.91
N ASP A 6 2.49 -11.60 6.88
CA ASP A 6 1.98 -12.21 5.65
C ASP A 6 0.88 -11.38 4.99
N VAL A 7 0.09 -10.67 5.80
CA VAL A 7 -0.98 -9.79 5.34
C VAL A 7 -0.88 -8.45 6.06
N ILE A 8 -0.90 -7.36 5.29
CA ILE A 8 -0.86 -5.99 5.80
C ILE A 8 -2.16 -5.31 5.38
N THR A 9 -2.98 -4.94 6.36
CA THR A 9 -4.24 -4.22 6.12
C THR A 9 -4.15 -2.79 6.66
N SER A 10 -4.41 -1.80 5.81
CA SER A 10 -4.52 -0.39 6.19
C SER A 10 -5.99 0.02 6.29
N CYS A 11 -6.41 0.43 7.49
CA CYS A 11 -7.75 0.94 7.79
C CYS A 11 -7.70 2.33 8.44
N CYS A 12 -6.58 3.05 8.31
CA CYS A 12 -6.40 4.33 8.98
C CYS A 12 -7.15 5.46 8.24
N VAL A 13 -7.63 6.45 8.99
CA VAL A 13 -8.05 7.75 8.41
C VAL A 13 -6.80 8.46 7.87
N LEU A 14 -6.93 9.33 6.87
CA LEU A 14 -5.81 10.08 6.26
C LEU A 14 -5.67 11.51 6.85
N PRO A 15 -5.04 11.71 8.03
CA PRO A 15 -4.47 13.02 8.36
C PRO A 15 -3.24 13.28 7.46
N PRO A 16 -2.82 14.55 7.27
CA PRO A 16 -1.69 14.90 6.40
C PRO A 16 -0.39 14.16 6.75
N SER A 17 -0.21 13.77 8.02
CA SER A 17 0.94 13.00 8.49
C SER A 17 1.00 11.54 8.01
N THR A 18 -0.11 11.00 7.50
CA THR A 18 -0.19 9.60 7.02
C THR A 18 -0.19 9.46 5.51
N LYS A 19 -0.12 10.58 4.79
CA LYS A 19 -0.07 10.62 3.34
C LYS A 19 1.27 10.04 2.86
N GLY A 20 1.21 9.03 2.01
CA GLY A 20 2.40 8.37 1.47
C GLY A 20 3.23 7.59 2.51
N ILE A 21 2.63 7.14 3.63
CA ILE A 21 3.33 6.27 4.59
C ILE A 21 3.78 4.96 3.92
N PHE A 22 3.00 4.44 2.99
CA PHE A 22 3.39 3.28 2.17
C PHE A 22 4.09 3.75 0.91
N ASP A 23 5.35 4.13 1.08
CA ASP A 23 6.28 4.51 0.03
C ASP A 23 7.18 3.33 -0.40
N LYS A 24 8.12 3.58 -1.32
CA LYS A 24 9.08 2.57 -1.79
C LYS A 24 9.94 1.99 -0.66
N CYS A 25 10.25 2.78 0.37
CA CYS A 25 11.01 2.34 1.53
C CYS A 25 10.19 1.42 2.45
N ALA A 26 8.88 1.68 2.60
CA ALA A 26 7.97 0.81 3.31
C ALA A 26 7.86 -0.54 2.62
N PHE A 27 7.63 -0.57 1.31
CA PHE A 27 7.51 -1.82 0.53
C PHE A 27 8.85 -2.58 0.37
N SER A 28 9.99 -1.91 0.50
CA SER A 28 11.28 -2.62 0.51
C SER A 28 11.51 -3.39 1.81
N LYS A 29 10.88 -2.95 2.90
CA LYS A 29 10.96 -3.57 4.24
C LYS A 29 9.88 -4.63 4.47
N THR A 30 8.88 -4.75 3.60
CA THR A 30 7.85 -5.79 3.72
C THR A 30 8.36 -7.17 3.34
N LYS A 31 7.80 -8.20 3.96
CA LYS A 31 8.08 -9.61 3.62
C LYS A 31 7.79 -9.88 2.13
N ARG A 32 8.64 -10.70 1.49
CA ARG A 32 8.35 -11.21 0.13
C ARG A 32 7.09 -12.07 0.16
N ASN A 33 6.24 -11.95 -0.86
CA ASN A 33 4.93 -12.61 -0.97
C ASN A 33 3.87 -12.12 0.02
N CYS A 34 4.05 -10.98 0.67
CA CYS A 34 2.96 -10.44 1.49
C CYS A 34 1.78 -9.96 0.62
N THR A 35 0.59 -9.94 1.22
CA THR A 35 -0.60 -9.35 0.61
C THR A 35 -0.91 -8.00 1.25
N PHE A 36 -1.07 -6.97 0.44
CA PHE A 36 -1.41 -5.61 0.90
C PHE A 36 -2.88 -5.30 0.63
N ILE A 37 -3.61 -4.85 1.64
CA ILE A 37 -5.02 -4.47 1.52
C ILE A 37 -5.18 -3.07 2.10
N SER A 38 -5.62 -2.12 1.29
CA SER A 38 -5.98 -0.78 1.74
C SER A 38 -7.49 -0.61 1.66
N ALA A 39 -8.14 -0.54 2.82
CA ALA A 39 -9.53 -0.13 2.99
C ALA A 39 -9.61 1.32 3.53
N ALA A 40 -8.62 2.13 3.16
CA ALA A 40 -8.45 3.50 3.61
C ALA A 40 -8.43 4.48 2.44
N GLN A 41 -8.46 5.79 2.74
CA GLN A 41 -8.40 6.85 1.72
C GLN A 41 -7.17 6.72 0.82
N GLY A 42 -7.35 6.95 -0.49
CA GLY A 42 -6.35 6.66 -1.52
C GLY A 42 -5.02 7.41 -1.42
N GLY A 43 -4.87 8.35 -0.49
CA GLY A 43 -3.64 9.10 -0.25
C GLY A 43 -2.64 8.41 0.70
N ILE A 44 -3.00 7.28 1.33
CA ILE A 44 -2.14 6.59 2.30
C ILE A 44 -0.99 5.84 1.62
N VAL A 45 -1.21 5.36 0.39
CA VAL A 45 -0.28 4.52 -0.35
C VAL A 45 0.12 5.18 -1.67
N ASP A 46 1.42 5.20 -1.94
CA ASP A 46 1.90 5.62 -3.25
C ASP A 46 1.67 4.50 -4.27
N GLN A 47 0.84 4.77 -5.28
CA GLN A 47 0.50 3.79 -6.31
C GLN A 47 1.69 3.40 -7.20
N LYS A 48 2.65 4.31 -7.42
CA LYS A 48 3.84 4.04 -8.23
C LYS A 48 4.72 2.94 -7.59
N PRO A 49 5.20 3.08 -6.33
CA PRO A 49 5.92 2.03 -5.62
C PRO A 49 5.12 0.73 -5.48
N LEU A 50 3.81 0.81 -5.24
CA LEU A 50 2.94 -0.36 -5.17
C LEU A 50 2.94 -1.13 -6.50
N TYR A 51 2.79 -0.43 -7.62
CA TYR A 51 2.85 -1.01 -8.95
C TYR A 51 4.22 -1.63 -9.25
N GLU A 52 5.31 -0.94 -8.93
CA GLU A 52 6.67 -1.48 -9.09
C GLU A 52 6.88 -2.75 -8.28
N THR A 53 6.44 -2.78 -7.03
CA THR A 53 6.59 -3.95 -6.14
C THR A 53 5.73 -5.13 -6.55
N LEU A 54 4.55 -4.90 -7.14
CA LEU A 54 3.75 -5.95 -7.79
C LEU A 54 4.47 -6.49 -9.04
N LYS A 55 4.99 -5.61 -9.88
CA LYS A 55 5.71 -5.99 -11.11
C LYS A 55 6.98 -6.79 -10.80
N GLU A 56 7.68 -6.41 -9.74
CA GLU A 56 8.87 -7.11 -9.22
C GLU A 56 8.53 -8.41 -8.45
N LYS A 57 7.23 -8.76 -8.32
CA LYS A 57 6.74 -9.90 -7.53
C LYS A 57 7.24 -9.89 -6.08
N ARG A 58 7.50 -8.71 -5.51
CA ARG A 58 7.88 -8.57 -4.09
C ARG A 58 6.65 -8.79 -3.20
N ILE A 59 5.50 -8.28 -3.60
CA ILE A 59 4.21 -8.54 -2.95
C ILE A 59 3.36 -9.45 -3.84
N MET A 60 2.60 -10.36 -3.23
CA MET A 60 1.81 -11.37 -3.95
C MET A 60 0.57 -10.75 -4.59
N ALA A 61 -0.10 -9.86 -3.85
CA ALA A 61 -1.30 -9.19 -4.29
C ALA A 61 -1.47 -7.86 -3.56
N ALA A 62 -2.15 -6.92 -4.21
CA ALA A 62 -2.58 -5.68 -3.59
C ALA A 62 -4.05 -5.42 -3.90
N ARG A 63 -4.80 -4.97 -2.91
CA ARG A 63 -6.18 -4.49 -3.06
C ARG A 63 -6.30 -3.07 -2.54
N LEU A 64 -6.85 -2.18 -3.35
CA LEU A 64 -7.11 -0.78 -3.01
C LEU A 64 -8.62 -0.56 -3.10
N ASP A 65 -9.24 -0.09 -2.02
CA ASP A 65 -10.65 0.30 -2.00
C ASP A 65 -10.86 1.69 -2.63
N VAL A 66 -9.93 2.61 -2.36
CA VAL A 66 -9.92 3.97 -2.92
C VAL A 66 -8.59 4.21 -3.63
N ALA A 67 -8.66 4.66 -4.89
CA ALA A 67 -7.51 5.05 -5.71
C ALA A 67 -7.44 6.57 -5.84
N THR A 68 -6.24 7.15 -5.96
CA THR A 68 -6.04 8.59 -6.20
C THR A 68 -5.45 8.82 -7.59
N PRO A 69 -5.97 9.75 -8.42
CA PRO A 69 -7.19 10.53 -8.19
C PRO A 69 -8.40 9.60 -8.06
N GLU A 70 -9.32 9.94 -7.16
CA GLU A 70 -10.62 9.27 -7.13
C GLU A 70 -11.21 9.40 -8.53
N ALA A 71 -11.65 8.28 -9.09
CA ALA A 71 -12.37 8.30 -10.34
C ALA A 71 -13.70 9.02 -10.07
N CYS A 72 -13.69 10.34 -10.25
CA CYS A 72 -14.93 11.09 -10.41
C CYS A 72 -15.65 10.46 -11.60
N LEU A 73 -16.79 9.83 -11.30
CA LEU A 73 -17.89 9.73 -12.27
C LEU A 73 -18.29 11.14 -12.72
#